data_AF-A0A2V9TBB2-F1
#
_entry.id   AF-A0A2V9TBB2-F1
#
_cell.length_a   1.000
_cell.length_b   1.000
_cell.length_c   1.000
_cell.angle_alpha   90.00
_cell.angle_beta   90.00
_cell.angle_gamma   90.00
#
_symmetry.space_group_name_H-M   'P 1'
#
loop_
_entity.id
_entity.type
_entity.pdbx_description
1 polymer ?
#
loop_
_entity_poly.entity_id
_entity_poly.type
_entity_poly.pdbx_seq_one_letter_code
_entity_poly.pdbx_strand_id
1 'polypeptide(L)'
;MSQLALLGGKKTKTKPFPLWPQFDDAERNALTEVLESRVWWRTPGTKTLEFEKAFAHFHGVRNGIAVTNGTAALEVTVAALGINAGDEVIVPDFTFVATASAVLFANALPVL
;
A
#
# COMPACT_ATOMS: atom_id res chain seq x y z
N MET A 1 -28.09 6.33 -33.59
CA MET A 1 -27.09 6.10 -32.51
C MET A 1 -25.71 6.12 -33.15
N SER A 2 -24.73 6.79 -32.53
CA SER A 2 -23.34 6.74 -33.01
C SER A 2 -22.74 5.34 -32.80
N GLN A 3 -21.91 4.89 -33.74
CA GLN A 3 -21.20 3.60 -33.63
C GLN A 3 -20.21 3.66 -32.46
N LEU A 4 -20.21 2.64 -31.59
CA LEU A 4 -19.28 2.56 -30.47
C LEU A 4 -17.84 2.44 -30.98
N ALA A 5 -16.89 3.05 -30.26
CA ALA A 5 -15.47 3.01 -30.63
C ALA A 5 -14.91 1.58 -30.68
N LEU A 6 -15.39 0.69 -29.81
CA LEU A 6 -15.05 -0.74 -29.83
C LEU A 6 -15.46 -1.43 -31.14
N LEU A 7 -16.49 -0.91 -31.81
CA LEU A 7 -17.06 -1.45 -33.03
C LEU A 7 -16.61 -0.69 -34.28
N GLY A 8 -15.51 0.06 -34.22
CA GLY A 8 -14.97 0.85 -35.34
C GLY A 8 -15.50 2.29 -35.44
N GLY A 9 -16.31 2.73 -34.49
CA GLY A 9 -16.74 4.13 -34.38
C GLY A 9 -15.62 5.07 -33.95
N LYS A 10 -15.85 6.39 -34.06
CA LYS A 10 -14.88 7.41 -33.63
C LYS A 10 -14.69 7.38 -32.11
N LYS A 11 -13.44 7.29 -31.66
CA LYS A 11 -13.08 7.35 -30.23
C LYS A 11 -13.42 8.73 -29.64
N THR A 12 -14.21 8.77 -28.57
CA THR A 12 -14.51 10.00 -27.82
C THR A 12 -13.28 10.51 -27.06
N LYS A 13 -12.47 9.61 -26.52
CA LYS A 13 -11.17 9.92 -25.90
C LYS A 13 -10.06 9.74 -26.92
N THR A 14 -9.39 10.82 -27.27
CA THR A 14 -8.27 10.84 -28.23
C THR A 14 -6.91 10.95 -27.56
N LYS A 15 -6.85 11.53 -26.35
CA LYS A 15 -5.62 11.60 -25.55
C LYS A 15 -5.45 10.32 -24.72
N PRO A 16 -4.24 9.73 -24.63
CA PRO A 16 -3.98 8.60 -23.74
C PRO A 16 -4.23 8.97 -22.27
N PHE A 17 -4.30 7.96 -21.40
CA PHE A 17 -4.23 8.20 -19.95
C PHE A 17 -2.79 8.56 -19.57
N PRO A 18 -2.57 9.30 -18.47
CA PRO A 18 -1.24 9.51 -17.93
C PRO A 18 -0.53 8.18 -17.70
N LEU A 19 0.78 8.17 -17.82
CA LEU A 19 1.58 7.02 -17.43
C LEU A 19 1.53 6.84 -15.91
N TRP A 20 1.50 5.58 -15.49
CA TRP A 20 1.57 5.18 -14.10
C TRP A 20 2.41 3.91 -13.99
N PRO A 21 3.35 3.80 -13.02
CA PRO A 21 3.69 4.80 -11.99
C PRO A 21 4.40 6.04 -12.55
N GLN A 22 4.37 7.12 -11.78
CA GLN A 22 5.13 8.36 -12.06
C GLN A 22 6.42 8.35 -11.25
N PHE A 23 7.50 8.88 -11.83
CA PHE A 23 8.78 9.11 -11.17
C PHE A 23 9.53 10.20 -11.93
N ASP A 24 10.47 10.86 -11.26
CA ASP A 24 11.42 11.78 -11.87
C ASP A 24 12.85 11.58 -11.33
N ASP A 25 13.70 12.59 -11.43
CA ASP A 25 15.08 12.51 -10.94
C ASP A 25 15.15 12.37 -9.41
N ALA A 26 14.11 12.74 -8.65
CA ALA A 26 14.04 12.54 -7.21
C ALA A 26 14.11 11.05 -6.84
N GLU A 27 13.27 10.20 -7.45
CA GLU A 27 13.32 8.74 -7.19
C GLU A 27 14.65 8.13 -7.66
N ARG A 28 15.19 8.61 -8.80
CA ARG A 28 16.47 8.13 -9.33
C ARG A 28 17.62 8.42 -8.37
N ASN A 29 17.68 9.64 -7.84
CA ASN A 29 18.72 10.07 -6.91
C ASN A 29 18.60 9.32 -5.58
N ALA A 30 17.38 9.18 -5.04
CA ALA A 30 17.14 8.43 -3.80
C ALA A 30 17.55 6.95 -3.92
N LEU A 31 17.25 6.30 -5.06
CA LEU A 31 17.67 4.93 -5.32
C LEU A 31 19.20 4.81 -5.40
N THR A 32 19.84 5.72 -6.14
CA THR A 32 21.30 5.72 -6.32
C THR A 32 22.02 5.91 -4.99
N GLU A 33 21.54 6.81 -4.14
CA GLU A 33 22.10 7.04 -2.80
C GLU A 33 22.09 5.76 -1.96
N VAL A 34 20.97 5.03 -1.92
CA VAL A 34 20.87 3.75 -1.19
C VAL A 34 21.80 2.70 -1.81
N LEU A 35 21.80 2.58 -3.14
CA LEU A 35 22.61 1.60 -3.85
C LEU A 35 24.10 1.78 -3.54
N GLU A 36 24.61 3.01 -3.69
CA GLU A 36 26.02 3.34 -3.45
C GLU A 36 26.41 3.26 -1.97
N SER A 37 25.47 3.51 -1.04
CA SER A 37 25.74 3.37 0.40
C SER A 37 26.06 1.93 0.84
N ARG A 38 25.64 0.93 0.05
CA ARG A 38 25.68 -0.52 0.39
C ARG A 38 24.95 -0.89 1.68
N VAL A 39 24.06 -0.04 2.17
CA VAL A 39 23.20 -0.28 3.33
C VAL A 39 21.75 -0.34 2.86
N TRP A 40 21.28 -1.55 2.54
CA TRP A 40 19.99 -1.75 1.84
C TRP A 40 18.86 -2.25 2.74
N TRP A 41 19.05 -2.18 4.05
CA TRP A 41 18.03 -2.57 5.01
C TRP A 41 17.93 -1.53 6.14
N ARG A 42 16.82 -1.57 6.88
CA ARG A 42 16.38 -0.57 7.86
C ARG A 42 17.36 -0.24 9.00
N THR A 43 18.34 -1.10 9.28
CA THR A 43 19.23 -0.98 10.45
C THR A 43 20.59 -1.60 10.15
N PRO A 44 21.56 -0.86 9.62
CA PRO A 44 21.83 0.52 10.04
C PRO A 44 21.31 1.63 9.10
N GLY A 45 20.53 1.32 8.07
CA GLY A 45 20.08 2.32 7.09
C GLY A 45 19.14 3.39 7.67
N THR A 46 19.16 4.61 7.12
CA THR A 46 18.34 5.73 7.62
C THR A 46 17.09 6.00 6.79
N LYS A 47 17.07 5.63 5.50
CA LYS A 47 15.97 5.99 4.57
C LYS A 47 14.60 5.50 5.01
N THR A 48 14.50 4.27 5.52
CA THR A 48 13.23 3.75 6.05
C THR A 48 12.76 4.54 7.29
N LEU A 49 13.68 4.91 8.18
CA LEU A 49 13.36 5.70 9.38
C LEU A 49 12.93 7.14 9.03
N GLU A 50 13.58 7.74 8.04
CA GLU A 50 13.21 9.05 7.49
C GLU A 50 11.81 9.02 6.88
N PHE A 51 11.52 8.01 6.06
CA PHE A 51 10.20 7.79 5.48
C PHE A 51 9.13 7.62 6.56
N GLU A 52 9.37 6.79 7.57
CA GLU A 52 8.42 6.55 8.67
C GLU A 52 8.09 7.83 9.43
N LYS A 53 9.09 8.66 9.75
CA LYS A 53 8.88 9.95 10.40
C LYS A 53 8.06 10.89 9.53
N ALA A 54 8.41 11.01 8.25
CA ALA A 54 7.70 11.87 7.31
C ALA A 54 6.25 11.40 7.09
N PHE A 55 6.03 10.10 6.94
CA PHE A 55 4.71 9.51 6.74
C PHE A 55 3.82 9.62 7.98
N ALA A 56 4.38 9.41 9.18
CA ALA A 56 3.68 9.63 10.43
C ALA A 56 3.28 11.10 10.62
N HIS A 57 4.21 12.02 10.33
CA HIS A 57 3.95 13.45 10.36
C HIS A 57 2.83 13.86 9.39
N PHE A 58 2.87 13.35 8.15
CA PHE A 58 1.84 13.61 7.14
C PHE A 58 0.43 13.18 7.61
N HIS A 59 0.32 12.07 8.36
CA HIS A 59 -0.94 11.58 8.92
C HIS A 59 -1.30 12.20 10.28
N GLY A 60 -0.47 13.08 10.85
CA GLY A 60 -0.70 13.69 12.17
C GLY A 60 -0.63 12.69 13.34
N VAL A 61 0.07 11.57 13.17
CA VAL A 61 0.24 10.53 14.21
C VAL A 61 1.66 10.55 14.78
N ARG A 62 1.82 10.02 16.00
CA ARG A 62 3.12 10.03 16.69
C ARG A 62 4.17 9.12 16.03
N ASN A 63 3.75 7.97 15.52
CA ASN A 63 4.63 6.92 15.01
C ASN A 63 4.07 6.33 13.70
N GLY A 64 4.97 5.85 12.86
CA GLY A 64 4.66 5.06 11.66
C GLY A 64 5.69 3.93 11.53
N ILE A 65 5.25 2.77 11.04
CA ILE A 65 6.12 1.61 10.81
C ILE A 65 5.96 1.20 9.34
N ALA A 66 7.05 1.27 8.59
CA ALA A 66 7.09 0.83 7.21
C ALA A 66 7.24 -0.69 7.18
N VAL A 67 6.36 -1.33 6.42
CA VAL A 67 6.36 -2.76 6.15
C VAL A 67 6.33 -2.99 4.64
N THR A 68 6.36 -4.26 4.22
CA THR A 68 6.54 -4.64 2.83
C THR A 68 5.36 -4.27 1.91
N ASN A 69 4.13 -4.25 2.42
CA ASN A 69 2.93 -3.87 1.67
C ASN A 69 1.73 -3.64 2.61
N GLY A 70 0.58 -3.24 2.04
CA GLY A 70 -0.65 -2.98 2.79
C GLY A 70 -1.24 -4.20 3.49
N THR A 71 -1.14 -5.41 2.92
CA THR A 71 -1.63 -6.63 3.56
C THR A 71 -0.81 -6.95 4.82
N ALA A 72 0.52 -6.90 4.72
CA ALA A 72 1.40 -7.08 5.87
C ALA A 72 1.15 -6.02 6.97
N ALA A 73 0.79 -4.79 6.58
CA ALA A 73 0.43 -3.75 7.56
C ALA A 73 -0.84 -4.12 8.34
N LEU A 74 -1.85 -4.69 7.68
CA LEU A 74 -3.06 -5.18 8.32
C LEU A 74 -2.75 -6.37 9.24
N GLU A 75 -1.99 -7.36 8.77
CA GLU A 75 -1.62 -8.54 9.56
C GLU A 75 -0.83 -8.17 10.83
N VAL A 76 0.17 -7.30 10.71
CA VAL A 76 0.92 -6.78 11.87
C VAL A 76 0.00 -6.03 12.83
N THR A 77 -0.96 -5.27 12.31
CA THR A 77 -1.93 -4.54 13.14
C THR A 77 -2.85 -5.49 13.90
N VAL A 78 -3.41 -6.50 13.23
CA VAL A 78 -4.27 -7.52 13.83
C VAL A 78 -3.51 -8.28 14.93
N ALA A 79 -2.28 -8.71 14.64
CA ALA A 79 -1.41 -9.37 15.61
C ALA A 79 -1.06 -8.45 16.81
N ALA A 80 -0.77 -7.18 16.56
CA ALA A 80 -0.44 -6.22 17.62
C ALA A 80 -1.64 -5.88 18.53
N LEU A 81 -2.86 -6.00 18.02
CA LEU A 81 -4.10 -5.87 18.80
C LEU A 81 -4.43 -7.13 19.60
N GLY A 82 -3.70 -8.24 19.39
CA GLY A 82 -3.92 -9.50 20.08
C GLY A 82 -5.12 -10.29 19.57
N ILE A 83 -5.64 -9.95 18.39
CA ILE A 83 -6.76 -10.65 17.75
C ILE A 83 -6.31 -12.06 17.33
N ASN A 84 -7.12 -13.07 17.62
CA ASN A 84 -6.79 -14.46 17.37
C ASN A 84 -8.05 -15.33 17.18
N ALA A 85 -7.87 -16.65 17.13
CA ALA A 85 -8.94 -17.63 17.07
C ALA A 85 -10.00 -17.39 18.17
N GLY A 86 -11.26 -17.33 17.75
CA GLY A 86 -12.40 -17.05 18.61
C GLY A 86 -12.87 -15.60 18.58
N ASP A 87 -12.04 -14.68 18.08
CA ASP A 87 -12.44 -13.28 17.90
C ASP A 87 -13.19 -13.05 16.58
N GLU A 88 -14.05 -12.04 16.60
CA GLU A 88 -14.77 -11.55 15.41
C GLU A 88 -14.30 -10.13 15.06
N VAL A 89 -14.11 -9.86 13.76
CA VAL A 89 -13.72 -8.54 13.25
C VAL A 89 -14.69 -8.10 12.17
N ILE A 90 -15.40 -7.01 12.41
CA ILE A 90 -16.30 -6.41 11.43
C ILE A 90 -15.48 -5.75 10.32
N VAL A 91 -15.76 -6.11 9.07
CA VAL A 91 -15.14 -5.50 7.88
C VAL A 91 -16.21 -5.26 6.81
N PRO A 92 -16.08 -4.25 5.93
CA PRO A 92 -17.04 -4.02 4.86
C PRO A 92 -17.09 -5.20 3.86
N ASP A 93 -18.29 -5.56 3.39
CA ASP A 93 -18.48 -6.56 2.33
C ASP A 93 -17.94 -6.09 0.96
N PHE A 94 -17.91 -4.77 0.73
CA PHE A 94 -17.40 -4.15 -0.49
C PHE A 94 -16.04 -3.45 -0.25
N THR A 95 -14.96 -4.22 -0.36
CA THR A 95 -13.57 -3.75 -0.25
C THR A 95 -12.59 -4.68 -0.99
N PHE A 96 -11.30 -4.36 -1.00
CA PHE A 96 -10.28 -5.30 -1.49
C PHE A 96 -10.07 -6.45 -0.49
N VAL A 97 -9.88 -7.67 -1.01
CA VAL A 97 -9.86 -8.94 -0.26
C VAL A 97 -8.87 -8.97 0.92
N ALA A 98 -7.76 -8.23 0.83
CA ALA A 98 -6.75 -8.16 1.89
C ALA A 98 -7.34 -7.75 3.26
N THR A 99 -8.42 -6.96 3.26
CA THR A 99 -9.10 -6.51 4.48
C THR A 99 -9.62 -7.69 5.30
N ALA A 100 -10.33 -8.62 4.67
CA ALA A 100 -10.87 -9.82 5.33
C ALA A 100 -9.80 -10.90 5.51
N SER A 101 -8.89 -11.06 4.54
CA SER A 101 -7.83 -12.06 4.61
C SER A 101 -6.90 -11.84 5.79
N ALA A 102 -6.56 -10.60 6.15
CA ALA A 102 -5.71 -10.33 7.32
C ALA A 102 -6.31 -10.85 8.64
N VAL A 103 -7.64 -10.78 8.78
CA VAL A 103 -8.38 -11.34 9.92
C VAL A 103 -8.29 -12.86 9.91
N LEU A 104 -8.54 -13.48 8.75
CA LEU A 104 -8.47 -14.94 8.58
C LEU A 104 -7.06 -15.49 8.84
N PHE A 105 -6.00 -14.77 8.47
CA PHE A 105 -4.62 -15.18 8.75
C PHE A 105 -4.28 -15.19 10.25
N ALA A 106 -5.01 -14.43 11.06
CA ALA A 106 -4.96 -14.51 12.52
C ALA A 106 -5.87 -15.60 13.11
N ASN A 107 -6.51 -16.42 12.26
CA ASN A 107 -7.54 -17.41 12.63
C ASN A 107 -8.82 -16.82 13.25
N ALA A 108 -9.03 -15.51 13.16
CA ALA A 108 -10.24 -14.83 13.59
C ALA A 108 -11.33 -14.88 12.50
N LEU A 109 -12.58 -14.56 12.86
CA LEU A 109 -13.73 -14.57 11.95
C LEU A 109 -14.03 -13.15 11.42
N PRO A 110 -13.88 -12.87 10.11
CA PRO A 110 -14.39 -11.63 9.54
C PRO A 110 -15.92 -11.68 9.46
N VAL A 111 -16.57 -10.60 9.91
CA VAL A 111 -18.02 -10.41 9.83
C VAL A 111 -18.29 -9.34 8.76
N LEU A 112 -18.97 -9.74 7.69
CA LEU A 112 -19.24 -8.94 6.48
C LEU A 112 -20.62 -8.28 6.51
#